data_AF-A0A4P6FE48-F1
#
_entry.id   AF-A0A4P6FE48-F1
#
_cell.length_a   1.000
_cell.length_b   1.000
_cell.length_c   1.000
_cell.angle_alpha   90.00
_cell.angle_beta   90.00
_cell.angle_gamma   90.00
#
_symmetry.space_group_name_H-M   'P 1'
#
loop_
_entity.id
_entity.type
_entity.pdbx_description
1 polymer ?
#
loop_
_entity_poly.entity_id
_entity_poly.type
_entity_poly.pdbx_seq_one_letter_code
_entity_poly.pdbx_strand_id
1 'polypeptide(L)'
;MSRPLAWLEANQVALYLGGIAVGAAAGILAPAAAPAASIATTPALALLLFATPALMLLQFALLPLYLALFGAGELAADLDPRPFVDAFVFIIAVPLAAAWAVQAAARARAVRVRRPAERISRGANAAMVPLMVLVLAVVVASQIAGIGVSAVELLRLVPLYAAFLIAMVVVGLGATRIARLDARSARAVVFSGATRNSLVVLPLALALPVGFELAPLAVVTQTLVELVGMIVLVKLVPALLPVRGRPIA
;
A
#
# COMPACT_ATOMS: atom_id res chain seq x y z
N MET A 1 -26.08 -9.16 18.60
CA MET A 1 -25.70 -9.95 17.39
C MET A 1 -26.89 -10.82 17.00
N SER A 2 -27.31 -10.78 15.73
CA SER A 2 -28.43 -11.60 15.27
C SER A 2 -28.03 -13.09 15.28
N ARG A 3 -28.93 -13.98 15.75
CA ARG A 3 -28.74 -15.45 15.76
C ARG A 3 -28.11 -16.06 14.49
N PRO A 4 -28.47 -15.64 13.25
CA PRO A 4 -27.83 -16.17 12.04
C PRO A 4 -26.34 -15.80 11.91
N LEU A 5 -25.96 -14.64 12.42
CA LEU A 5 -24.58 -14.14 12.42
C LEU A 5 -23.70 -14.99 13.35
N ALA A 6 -24.21 -15.31 14.55
CA ALA A 6 -23.52 -16.18 15.51
C ALA A 6 -23.39 -17.64 15.00
N TRP A 7 -24.39 -18.14 14.27
CA TRP A 7 -24.32 -19.47 13.64
C TRP A 7 -23.31 -19.52 12.48
N LEU A 8 -23.26 -18.48 11.64
CA LEU A 8 -22.26 -18.35 10.57
C LEU A 8 -20.83 -18.26 11.15
N GLU A 9 -20.65 -17.54 12.25
CA GLU A 9 -19.37 -17.45 12.97
C GLU A 9 -18.98 -18.79 13.63
N ALA A 10 -19.95 -19.55 14.17
CA ALA A 10 -19.69 -20.86 14.78
C ALA A 10 -19.36 -21.94 13.74
N ASN A 11 -19.94 -21.85 12.53
CA ASN A 11 -19.77 -22.83 11.46
C ASN A 11 -18.80 -22.35 10.37
N GLN A 12 -18.07 -21.26 10.61
CA GLN A 12 -17.25 -20.58 9.61
C GLN A 12 -16.21 -21.50 8.98
N VAL A 13 -15.59 -22.39 9.76
CA VAL A 13 -14.61 -23.36 9.26
C VAL A 13 -15.27 -24.38 8.33
N ALA A 14 -16.45 -24.90 8.68
CA ALA A 14 -17.21 -25.82 7.83
C ALA A 14 -17.73 -25.12 6.56
N LEU A 15 -18.08 -23.83 6.65
CA LEU A 15 -18.50 -23.01 5.51
C LEU A 15 -17.31 -22.67 4.58
N TYR A 16 -16.12 -22.42 5.12
CA TYR A 16 -14.91 -22.20 4.31
C TYR A 16 -14.39 -23.48 3.68
N LEU A 17 -14.34 -24.59 4.44
CA LEU A 17 -14.01 -25.90 3.88
C LEU A 17 -15.06 -26.34 2.86
N GLY A 18 -16.34 -26.06 3.13
CA GLY A 18 -17.43 -26.22 2.18
C GLY A 18 -17.23 -25.37 0.94
N GLY A 19 -16.89 -24.09 1.06
CA GLY A 19 -16.62 -23.20 -0.07
C GLY A 19 -15.39 -23.58 -0.88
N ILE A 20 -14.31 -24.05 -0.22
CA ILE A 20 -13.10 -24.55 -0.87
C ILE A 20 -13.38 -25.88 -1.57
N ALA A 21 -14.09 -26.80 -0.91
CA ALA A 21 -14.49 -28.07 -1.50
C ALA A 21 -15.45 -27.86 -2.66
N VAL A 22 -16.40 -26.92 -2.56
CA VAL A 22 -17.31 -26.52 -3.65
C VAL A 22 -16.53 -25.85 -4.77
N GLY A 23 -15.56 -24.97 -4.47
CA GLY A 23 -14.72 -24.33 -5.48
C GLY A 23 -13.79 -25.32 -6.20
N ALA A 24 -13.20 -26.27 -5.47
CA ALA A 24 -12.38 -27.34 -6.01
C ALA A 24 -13.22 -28.34 -6.81
N ALA A 25 -14.37 -28.76 -6.29
CA ALA A 25 -15.31 -29.64 -6.97
C ALA A 25 -15.88 -28.97 -8.22
N ALA A 26 -16.26 -27.69 -8.17
CA ALA A 26 -16.71 -26.93 -9.34
C ALA A 26 -15.57 -26.77 -10.37
N GLY A 27 -14.33 -26.56 -9.93
CA GLY A 27 -13.17 -26.50 -10.81
C GLY A 27 -12.85 -27.83 -11.50
N ILE A 28 -13.13 -28.96 -10.84
CA ILE A 28 -12.90 -30.31 -11.38
C ILE A 28 -14.09 -30.80 -12.23
N LEU A 29 -15.32 -30.54 -11.79
CA LEU A 29 -16.56 -31.02 -12.40
C LEU A 29 -17.06 -30.11 -13.54
N ALA A 30 -16.73 -28.82 -13.47
CA ALA A 30 -17.06 -27.83 -14.49
C ALA A 30 -15.82 -26.99 -14.87
N PRO A 31 -14.74 -27.60 -15.38
CA PRO A 31 -13.52 -26.89 -15.76
C PRO A 31 -13.77 -25.80 -16.82
N ALA A 32 -14.85 -25.92 -17.60
CA ALA A 32 -15.31 -24.90 -18.54
C ALA A 32 -15.87 -23.62 -17.87
N ALA A 33 -16.18 -23.64 -16.58
CA ALA A 33 -16.61 -22.47 -15.78
C ALA A 33 -15.43 -21.72 -15.13
N ALA A 34 -14.24 -22.34 -15.06
CA ALA A 34 -13.04 -21.69 -14.54
C ALA A 34 -12.65 -20.40 -15.31
N PRO A 35 -12.78 -20.33 -16.65
CA PRO A 35 -12.65 -19.07 -17.39
C PRO A 35 -13.62 -18.00 -16.87
N ALA A 36 -14.89 -18.32 -16.64
CA ALA A 36 -15.90 -17.36 -16.16
C ALA A 36 -15.60 -16.83 -14.74
N ALA A 37 -15.09 -17.68 -13.85
CA ALA A 37 -14.63 -17.24 -12.52
C ALA A 37 -13.34 -16.39 -12.60
N SER A 38 -12.44 -16.69 -13.54
CA SER A 38 -11.22 -15.89 -13.80
C SER A 38 -11.50 -14.53 -14.43
N ILE A 39 -12.65 -14.39 -15.12
CA ILE A 39 -13.16 -13.12 -15.64
C ILE A 39 -13.45 -12.14 -14.50
N ALA A 40 -13.75 -12.60 -13.28
CA ALA A 40 -14.02 -11.74 -12.14
C ALA A 40 -12.75 -11.34 -11.35
N THR A 41 -11.71 -12.18 -11.32
CA THR A 41 -10.46 -11.87 -10.61
C THR A 41 -9.61 -10.83 -11.34
N THR A 42 -9.54 -10.89 -12.66
CA THR A 42 -8.77 -9.95 -13.48
C THR A 42 -9.22 -8.48 -13.31
N PRO A 43 -10.51 -8.12 -13.39
CA PRO A 43 -10.97 -6.75 -13.17
C PRO A 43 -10.80 -6.31 -11.72
N ALA A 44 -10.93 -7.21 -10.73
CA ALA A 44 -10.67 -6.88 -9.33
C ALA A 44 -9.20 -6.53 -9.08
N LEU A 45 -8.27 -7.31 -9.65
CA LEU A 45 -6.83 -7.02 -9.59
C LEU A 45 -6.48 -5.74 -10.36
N ALA A 46 -7.13 -5.48 -11.50
CA ALA A 46 -6.97 -4.23 -12.23
C ALA A 46 -7.45 -3.03 -11.40
N LEU A 47 -8.61 -3.13 -10.75
CA LEU A 47 -9.13 -2.08 -9.87
C LEU A 47 -8.17 -1.78 -8.72
N LEU A 48 -7.59 -2.82 -8.10
CA LEU A 48 -6.58 -2.68 -7.05
C LEU A 48 -5.29 -2.04 -7.56
N LEU A 49 -4.87 -2.34 -8.79
CA LEU A 49 -3.70 -1.72 -9.42
C LEU A 49 -3.90 -0.21 -9.66
N PHE A 50 -5.12 0.20 -10.05
CA PHE A 50 -5.46 1.61 -10.25
C PHE A 50 -5.81 2.36 -8.96
N ALA A 51 -6.07 1.65 -7.86
CA ALA A 51 -6.45 2.27 -6.59
C ALA A 51 -5.37 3.22 -6.07
N THR A 52 -4.10 2.81 -6.05
CA THR A 52 -3.02 3.64 -5.49
C THR A 52 -2.79 4.94 -6.28
N PRO A 53 -2.67 4.93 -7.63
CA PRO A 53 -2.60 6.17 -8.41
C PRO A 53 -3.84 7.06 -8.22
N ALA A 54 -5.05 6.47 -8.20
CA ALA A 54 -6.28 7.23 -8.03
C ALA A 54 -6.36 7.89 -6.64
N LEU A 55 -5.99 7.16 -5.58
CA LEU A 55 -5.91 7.69 -4.22
C LEU A 55 -4.88 8.81 -4.11
N MET A 56 -3.79 8.77 -4.87
CA MET A 56 -2.80 9.84 -4.89
C MET A 56 -3.36 11.11 -5.53
N LEU A 57 -4.04 10.99 -6.67
CA LEU A 57 -4.72 12.14 -7.30
C LEU A 57 -5.79 12.73 -6.39
N LEU A 58 -6.57 11.87 -5.72
CA LEU A 58 -7.54 12.31 -4.73
C LEU A 58 -6.87 13.04 -3.55
N GLN A 59 -5.72 12.56 -3.08
CA GLN A 59 -4.95 13.23 -2.03
C GLN A 59 -4.45 14.60 -2.48
N PHE A 60 -3.97 14.75 -3.72
CA PHE A 60 -3.57 16.06 -4.25
C PHE A 60 -4.76 17.01 -4.38
N ALA A 61 -5.92 16.53 -4.81
CA ALA A 61 -7.13 17.33 -4.85
C ALA A 61 -7.62 17.76 -3.45
N LEU A 62 -7.43 16.91 -2.43
CA LEU A 62 -7.80 17.20 -1.05
C LEU A 62 -6.75 18.01 -0.28
N LEU A 63 -5.52 18.12 -0.80
CA LEU A 63 -4.42 18.79 -0.10
C LEU A 63 -4.73 20.26 0.24
N PRO A 64 -5.26 21.10 -0.67
CA PRO A 64 -5.61 22.48 -0.34
C PRO A 64 -6.64 22.57 0.80
N LEU A 65 -7.62 21.65 0.80
CA LEU A 65 -8.60 21.55 1.88
C LEU A 65 -7.94 21.18 3.20
N TYR A 66 -7.02 20.21 3.22
CA TYR A 66 -6.31 19.83 4.44
C TYR A 66 -5.44 20.97 4.97
N LEU A 67 -4.70 21.67 4.10
CA LEU A 67 -3.91 22.83 4.50
C LEU A 67 -4.78 23.92 5.13
N ALA A 68 -5.92 24.23 4.51
CA ALA A 68 -6.87 25.19 5.08
C ALA A 68 -7.39 24.77 6.47
N LEU A 69 -7.75 23.49 6.64
CA LEU A 69 -8.24 22.95 7.92
C LEU A 69 -7.17 22.97 9.02
N PHE A 70 -5.89 22.85 8.66
CA PHE A 70 -4.77 22.92 9.60
C PHE A 70 -4.21 24.34 9.81
N GLY A 71 -4.91 25.38 9.33
CA GLY A 71 -4.53 26.77 9.53
C GLY A 71 -3.46 27.29 8.56
N ALA A 72 -3.19 26.55 7.47
CA ALA A 72 -2.25 26.91 6.41
C ALA A 72 -2.98 27.34 5.12
N GLY A 73 -4.03 28.14 5.26
CA GLY A 73 -4.87 28.59 4.12
C GLY A 73 -4.13 29.46 3.10
N GLU A 74 -3.18 30.28 3.55
CA GLU A 74 -2.34 31.10 2.66
C GLU A 74 -1.43 30.21 1.80
N LEU A 75 -0.76 29.22 2.42
CA LEU A 75 0.01 28.23 1.69
C LEU A 75 -0.85 27.48 0.67
N ALA A 76 -2.10 27.12 1.03
CA ALA A 76 -3.02 26.43 0.14
C ALA A 76 -3.38 27.26 -1.11
N ALA A 77 -3.47 28.58 -0.99
CA ALA A 77 -3.76 29.49 -2.09
C ALA A 77 -2.57 29.65 -3.05
N ASP A 78 -1.35 29.59 -2.50
CA ASP A 78 -0.10 29.75 -3.24
C ASP A 78 0.51 28.42 -3.74
N LEU A 79 -0.17 27.29 -3.50
CA LEU A 79 0.29 25.99 -3.99
C LEU A 79 0.26 25.92 -5.52
N ASP A 80 1.44 25.85 -6.13
CA ASP A 80 1.57 25.47 -7.54
C ASP A 80 1.31 23.96 -7.71
N PRO A 81 0.30 23.52 -8.48
CA PRO A 81 0.05 22.10 -8.71
C PRO A 81 1.10 21.44 -9.63
N ARG A 82 1.94 22.21 -10.34
CA ARG A 82 2.89 21.66 -11.34
C ARG A 82 3.84 20.59 -10.76
N PRO A 83 4.53 20.79 -9.61
CA PRO A 83 5.43 19.77 -9.08
C PRO A 83 4.72 18.45 -8.73
N PHE A 84 3.43 18.52 -8.34
CA PHE A 84 2.61 17.34 -8.05
C PHE A 84 2.28 16.56 -9.32
N VAL A 85 1.90 17.29 -10.38
CA VAL A 85 1.60 16.70 -11.69
C VAL A 85 2.86 16.08 -12.29
N ASP A 86 3.99 16.80 -12.24
CA ASP A 86 5.27 16.31 -12.74
C ASP A 86 5.70 15.04 -11.99
N ALA A 87 5.61 15.03 -10.65
CA ALA A 87 5.90 13.84 -9.85
C ALA A 87 4.98 12.66 -10.24
N PHE A 88 3.68 12.90 -10.39
CA PHE A 88 2.75 11.84 -10.83
C PHE A 88 3.11 11.32 -12.22
N VAL A 89 3.37 12.20 -13.18
CA VAL A 89 3.67 11.81 -14.55
C VAL A 89 4.97 11.00 -14.60
N PHE A 90 6.06 11.52 -14.02
CA PHE A 90 7.38 10.90 -14.15
C PHE A 90 7.59 9.69 -13.23
N ILE A 91 7.04 9.71 -12.01
CA ILE A 91 7.24 8.61 -11.04
C ILE A 91 6.22 7.49 -11.24
N ILE A 92 5.00 7.80 -11.71
CA ILE A 92 3.90 6.83 -11.79
C ILE A 92 3.45 6.58 -13.23
N ALA A 93 2.99 7.61 -13.93
CA ALA A 93 2.30 7.42 -15.22
C ALA A 93 3.24 6.91 -16.32
N VAL A 94 4.44 7.47 -16.43
CA VAL A 94 5.45 7.09 -17.43
C VAL A 94 5.92 5.65 -17.22
N PRO A 95 6.36 5.21 -16.00
CA PRO A 95 6.71 3.82 -15.77
C PRO A 95 5.55 2.84 -16.04
N LEU A 96 4.32 3.23 -15.69
CA LEU A 96 3.14 2.41 -15.95
C LEU A 96 2.84 2.27 -17.45
N ALA A 97 2.92 3.38 -18.20
CA ALA A 97 2.75 3.38 -19.65
C ALA A 97 3.84 2.57 -20.36
N ALA A 98 5.10 2.69 -19.91
CA ALA A 98 6.20 1.89 -20.41
C ALA A 98 6.00 0.39 -20.12
N ALA A 99 5.59 0.03 -18.90
CA ALA A 99 5.27 -1.34 -18.54
C ALA A 99 4.13 -1.90 -19.40
N TRP A 100 3.07 -1.11 -19.64
CA TRP A 100 1.97 -1.49 -20.52
C TRP A 100 2.43 -1.72 -21.95
N ALA A 101 3.23 -0.81 -22.52
CA ALA A 101 3.77 -0.94 -23.88
C ALA A 101 4.64 -2.19 -24.03
N VAL A 102 5.51 -2.46 -23.06
CA VAL A 102 6.37 -3.67 -23.04
C VAL A 102 5.52 -4.94 -22.96
N GLN A 103 4.51 -4.97 -22.09
CA GLN A 103 3.62 -6.12 -21.95
C GLN A 103 2.76 -6.34 -23.21
N ALA A 104 2.26 -5.27 -23.83
CA ALA A 104 1.50 -5.34 -25.08
C ALA A 104 2.36 -5.89 -26.23
N ALA A 105 3.58 -5.39 -26.37
CA ALA A 105 4.54 -5.89 -27.36
C ALA A 105 4.94 -7.36 -27.13
N ALA A 106 5.09 -7.77 -25.86
CA ALA A 106 5.39 -9.15 -25.50
C ALA A 106 4.23 -10.11 -25.83
N ARG A 107 2.98 -9.69 -25.60
CA ARG A 107 1.77 -10.46 -25.98
C ARG A 107 1.69 -10.67 -27.49
N ALA A 108 2.02 -9.66 -28.28
CA ALA A 108 2.04 -9.76 -29.74
C ALA A 108 3.11 -10.73 -30.29
N ARG A 109 4.15 -11.05 -29.50
CA ARG A 109 5.28 -11.93 -29.90
C ARG A 109 5.40 -13.18 -29.02
N ALA A 110 4.31 -13.58 -28.38
CA ALA A 110 4.26 -14.40 -27.16
C ALA A 110 5.14 -15.66 -27.17
N VAL A 111 5.27 -16.38 -28.29
CA VAL A 111 6.03 -17.65 -28.32
C VAL A 111 7.56 -17.41 -28.29
N ARG A 112 8.06 -16.37 -28.96
CA ARG A 112 9.51 -16.15 -29.15
C ARG A 112 10.19 -15.48 -27.96
N VAL A 113 9.46 -14.65 -27.21
CA VAL A 113 10.00 -13.83 -26.10
C VAL A 113 9.58 -14.29 -24.71
N ARG A 114 8.81 -15.39 -24.58
CA ARG A 114 8.33 -15.87 -23.27
C ARG A 114 9.46 -16.15 -22.27
N ARG A 115 10.46 -16.95 -22.64
CA ARG A 115 11.58 -17.31 -21.75
C ARG A 115 12.42 -16.11 -21.29
N PRO A 116 12.86 -15.19 -22.18
CA PRO A 116 13.59 -14.00 -21.71
C PRO A 116 12.70 -13.07 -20.88
N ALA A 117 11.42 -12.89 -21.23
CA ALA A 117 10.49 -12.07 -20.46
C ALA A 117 10.29 -12.62 -19.02
N GLU A 118 10.13 -13.94 -18.87
CA GLU A 118 10.03 -14.57 -17.55
C GLU A 118 11.32 -14.39 -16.72
N ARG A 119 12.51 -14.50 -17.34
CA ARG A 119 13.79 -14.26 -16.65
C ARG A 119 13.92 -12.81 -16.19
N ILE A 120 13.61 -11.85 -17.06
CA ILE A 120 13.67 -10.42 -16.74
C ILE A 120 12.68 -10.09 -15.61
N SER A 121 11.44 -10.58 -15.70
CA SER A 121 10.43 -10.36 -14.65
C SER A 121 10.85 -10.95 -13.31
N ARG A 122 11.41 -12.16 -13.28
CA ARG A 122 11.95 -12.75 -12.04
C ARG A 122 13.11 -11.92 -11.48
N GLY A 123 14.03 -11.48 -12.33
CA GLY A 123 15.14 -10.60 -11.94
C GLY A 123 14.66 -9.28 -11.37
N ALA A 124 13.71 -8.61 -12.03
CA ALA A 124 13.13 -7.36 -11.57
C ALA A 124 12.39 -7.52 -10.23
N ASN A 125 11.59 -8.58 -10.07
CA ASN A 125 10.90 -8.87 -8.81
C ASN A 125 11.88 -9.13 -7.65
N ALA A 126 12.97 -9.86 -7.93
CA ALA A 126 14.01 -10.13 -6.94
C ALA A 126 14.82 -8.86 -6.58
N ALA A 127 15.05 -7.97 -7.56
CA ALA A 127 15.76 -6.71 -7.38
C ALA A 127 14.94 -5.65 -6.64
N MET A 128 13.61 -5.76 -6.60
CA MET A 128 12.73 -4.77 -5.97
C MET A 128 13.13 -4.45 -4.53
N VAL A 129 13.34 -5.47 -3.69
CA VAL A 129 13.69 -5.27 -2.28
C VAL A 129 15.08 -4.64 -2.13
N PRO A 130 16.16 -5.17 -2.74
CA PRO A 130 17.48 -4.52 -2.70
C PRO A 130 17.50 -3.08 -3.21
N LEU A 131 16.79 -2.78 -4.30
CA LEU A 131 16.70 -1.43 -4.84
C LEU A 131 15.95 -0.50 -3.88
N MET A 132 14.87 -0.95 -3.25
CA MET A 132 14.17 -0.16 -2.23
C MET A 132 15.04 0.09 -1.00
N VAL A 133 15.83 -0.89 -0.56
CA VAL A 133 16.81 -0.72 0.53
C VAL A 133 17.87 0.31 0.13
N LEU A 134 18.38 0.24 -1.11
CA LEU A 134 19.36 1.20 -1.61
C LEU A 134 18.78 2.62 -1.65
N VAL A 135 17.56 2.80 -2.17
CA VAL A 135 16.86 4.10 -2.18
C VAL A 135 16.70 4.62 -0.77
N LEU A 136 16.22 3.80 0.17
CA LEU A 136 16.08 4.20 1.57
C LEU A 136 17.43 4.60 2.18
N ALA A 137 18.49 3.82 1.96
CA ALA A 137 19.82 4.11 2.46
C ALA A 137 20.34 5.44 1.92
N VAL A 138 20.20 5.69 0.61
CA VAL A 138 20.60 6.95 -0.03
C VAL A 138 19.79 8.13 0.52
N VAL A 139 18.47 7.99 0.63
CA VAL A 139 17.60 9.05 1.17
C VAL A 139 17.98 9.37 2.62
N VAL A 140 18.10 8.36 3.48
CA VAL A 140 18.46 8.56 4.89
C VAL A 140 19.86 9.18 5.01
N ALA A 141 20.84 8.68 4.26
CA ALA A 141 22.19 9.25 4.26
C ALA A 141 22.20 10.72 3.80
N SER A 142 21.37 11.07 2.80
CA SER A 142 21.28 12.45 2.32
C SER A 142 20.62 13.41 3.31
N GLN A 143 19.73 12.92 4.17
CA GLN A 143 18.94 13.76 5.07
C GLN A 143 19.44 13.73 6.53
N ILE A 144 20.41 12.87 6.87
CA ILE A 144 20.84 12.65 8.26
C ILE A 144 21.39 13.92 8.93
N ALA A 145 22.10 14.76 8.18
CA ALA A 145 22.64 16.01 8.70
C ALA A 145 21.51 16.99 9.06
N GLY A 146 20.51 17.14 8.18
CA GLY A 146 19.33 17.97 8.43
C GLY A 146 18.50 17.45 9.61
N ILE A 147 18.33 16.14 9.71
CA ILE A 147 17.65 15.51 10.86
C ILE A 147 18.40 15.79 12.16
N GLY A 148 19.73 15.79 12.14
CA GLY A 148 20.56 16.09 13.31
C GLY A 148 20.40 17.53 13.80
N VAL A 149 20.33 18.50 12.87
CA VAL A 149 20.16 19.91 13.19
C VAL A 149 18.77 20.19 13.78
N SER A 150 17.71 19.63 13.19
CA SER A 150 16.31 19.82 13.63
C SER A 150 15.80 18.69 14.54
N ALA A 151 16.70 17.99 15.24
CA ALA A 151 16.36 16.76 15.97
C ALA A 151 15.27 16.98 17.03
N VAL A 152 15.32 18.12 17.74
CA VAL A 152 14.34 18.43 18.79
C VAL A 152 12.95 18.68 18.21
N GLU A 153 12.83 19.40 17.09
CA GLU A 153 11.54 19.62 16.43
C GLU A 153 10.98 18.30 15.89
N LEU A 154 11.82 17.50 15.22
CA LEU A 154 11.41 16.23 14.63
C LEU A 154 11.02 15.21 15.70
N LEU A 155 11.68 15.20 16.86
CA LEU A 155 11.34 14.31 17.97
C LEU A 155 9.94 14.60 18.53
N ARG A 156 9.48 15.86 18.48
CA ARG A 156 8.11 16.23 18.88
C ARG A 156 7.05 15.67 17.92
N LEU A 157 7.42 15.33 16.68
CA LEU A 157 6.53 14.71 15.70
C LEU A 157 6.42 13.19 15.88
N VAL A 158 7.39 12.55 16.55
CA VAL A 158 7.39 11.09 16.74
C VAL A 158 6.13 10.57 17.45
N PRO A 159 5.65 11.18 18.56
CA PRO A 159 4.39 10.76 19.18
C PRO A 159 3.19 10.87 18.25
N LEU A 160 3.15 11.92 17.41
CA LEU A 160 2.08 12.11 16.43
C LEU A 160 2.11 10.99 15.38
N TYR A 161 3.29 10.62 14.87
CA TYR A 161 3.44 9.52 13.91
C TYR A 161 3.10 8.16 14.52
N ALA A 162 3.50 7.92 15.78
CA ALA A 162 3.12 6.71 16.50
C ALA A 162 1.60 6.64 16.73
N ALA A 163 0.98 7.76 17.13
CA ALA A 163 -0.47 7.86 17.30
C ALA A 163 -1.20 7.62 15.97
N PHE A 164 -0.70 8.19 14.87
CA PHE A 164 -1.22 7.93 13.54
C PHE A 164 -1.17 6.44 13.17
N LEU A 165 -0.04 5.77 13.42
CA LEU A 165 0.11 4.34 13.16
C LEU A 165 -0.91 3.51 13.95
N ILE A 166 -1.09 3.81 15.25
CA ILE A 166 -2.08 3.16 16.10
C ILE A 166 -3.50 3.40 15.56
N ALA A 167 -3.82 4.64 15.20
CA ALA A 167 -5.12 5.01 14.64
C ALA A 167 -5.41 4.22 13.35
N MET A 168 -4.44 4.10 12.45
CA MET A 168 -4.60 3.33 11.21
C MET A 168 -4.79 1.83 11.45
N VAL A 169 -4.13 1.26 12.47
CA VAL A 169 -4.40 -0.13 12.88
C VAL A 169 -5.84 -0.26 13.35
N VAL A 170 -6.34 0.67 14.18
CA VAL A 170 -7.72 0.65 14.67
C VAL A 170 -8.72 0.80 13.52
N VAL A 171 -8.49 1.75 12.61
CA VAL A 171 -9.32 1.96 11.42
C VAL A 171 -9.30 0.72 10.52
N GLY A 172 -8.13 0.12 10.29
CA GLY A 172 -7.99 -1.13 9.54
C GLY A 172 -8.77 -2.28 10.18
N LEU A 173 -8.68 -2.45 11.50
CA LEU A 173 -9.46 -3.44 12.23
C LEU A 173 -10.97 -3.15 12.15
N GLY A 174 -11.39 -1.87 12.15
CA GLY A 174 -12.77 -1.47 11.92
C GLY A 174 -13.26 -1.85 10.52
N ALA A 175 -12.50 -1.47 9.48
CA ALA A 175 -12.83 -1.75 8.08
C ALA A 175 -12.93 -3.27 7.81
N THR A 176 -12.01 -4.05 8.36
CA THR A 176 -12.02 -5.52 8.22
C THR A 176 -13.22 -6.17 8.90
N ARG A 177 -13.70 -5.64 10.02
CA ARG A 177 -14.93 -6.09 10.68
C ARG A 177 -16.18 -5.73 9.87
N ILE A 178 -16.26 -4.50 9.38
CA ILE A 178 -17.39 -4.03 8.55
C ILE A 178 -17.49 -4.86 7.27
N ALA A 179 -16.35 -5.09 6.61
CA ALA A 179 -16.27 -5.87 5.37
C ALA A 179 -16.21 -7.40 5.59
N ARG A 180 -16.19 -7.88 6.84
CA ARG A 180 -16.16 -9.30 7.23
C ARG A 180 -15.06 -10.11 6.52
N LEU A 181 -13.85 -9.55 6.51
CA LEU A 181 -12.72 -10.14 5.79
C LEU A 181 -12.13 -11.35 6.52
N ASP A 182 -11.63 -12.33 5.75
CA ASP A 182 -10.85 -13.44 6.30
C ASP A 182 -9.52 -12.96 6.90
N ALA A 183 -8.87 -13.79 7.73
CA ALA A 183 -7.67 -13.37 8.45
C ALA A 183 -6.50 -12.93 7.54
N ARG A 184 -6.36 -13.48 6.33
CA ARG A 184 -5.29 -13.11 5.41
C ARG A 184 -5.60 -11.75 4.77
N SER A 185 -6.81 -11.57 4.27
CA SER A 185 -7.27 -10.29 3.71
C SER A 185 -7.32 -9.19 4.78
N ALA A 186 -7.71 -9.54 6.01
CA ALA A 186 -7.75 -8.59 7.12
C ALA A 186 -6.35 -8.09 7.50
N ARG A 187 -5.36 -8.99 7.56
CA ARG A 187 -3.95 -8.60 7.75
C ARG A 187 -3.48 -7.69 6.62
N ALA A 188 -3.79 -8.03 5.36
CA ALA A 188 -3.42 -7.22 4.20
C ALA A 188 -4.01 -5.80 4.27
N VAL A 189 -5.27 -5.65 4.66
CA VAL A 189 -5.91 -4.34 4.83
C VAL A 189 -5.28 -3.53 5.96
N VAL A 190 -5.00 -4.15 7.12
CA VAL A 190 -4.35 -3.45 8.24
C VAL A 190 -2.94 -3.00 7.86
N PHE A 191 -2.13 -3.86 7.24
CA PHE A 191 -0.79 -3.48 6.79
C PHE A 191 -0.85 -2.41 5.70
N SER A 192 -1.71 -2.57 4.70
CA SER A 192 -1.85 -1.60 3.61
C SER A 192 -2.34 -0.23 4.09
N GLY A 193 -3.15 -0.17 5.16
CA GLY A 193 -3.59 1.10 5.76
C GLY A 193 -2.53 1.73 6.66
N ALA A 194 -1.76 0.92 7.37
CA ALA A 194 -0.70 1.40 8.26
C ALA A 194 0.53 1.90 7.50
N THR A 195 0.81 1.34 6.31
CA THR A 195 1.95 1.74 5.49
C THR A 195 1.59 2.80 4.47
N ARG A 196 2.36 3.89 4.42
CA ARG A 196 2.24 4.94 3.41
C ARG A 196 3.45 4.90 2.50
N ASN A 197 3.25 5.25 1.22
CA ASN A 197 4.38 5.47 0.32
C ASN A 197 4.90 6.90 0.47
N SER A 198 5.50 7.18 1.63
CA SER A 198 5.93 8.51 2.05
C SER A 198 7.04 9.08 1.17
N LEU A 199 7.88 8.21 0.59
CA LEU A 199 9.00 8.62 -0.26
C LEU A 199 8.55 9.17 -1.62
N VAL A 200 7.37 8.80 -2.11
CA VAL A 200 6.82 9.39 -3.36
C VAL A 200 6.55 10.90 -3.19
N VAL A 201 6.28 11.35 -1.97
CA VAL A 201 6.01 12.76 -1.64
C VAL A 201 7.30 13.55 -1.36
N LEU A 202 8.45 12.88 -1.15
CA LEU A 202 9.69 13.57 -0.79
C LEU A 202 10.18 14.58 -1.85
N PRO A 203 10.20 14.27 -3.17
CA PRO A 203 10.62 15.26 -4.18
C PRO A 203 9.78 16.53 -4.17
N LEU A 204 8.51 16.38 -3.82
CA LEU A 204 7.57 17.47 -3.71
C LEU A 204 7.78 18.28 -2.42
N ALA A 205 8.04 17.62 -1.29
CA ALA A 205 8.40 18.31 -0.06
C ALA A 205 9.68 19.13 -0.21
N LEU A 206 10.64 18.65 -1.02
CA LEU A 206 11.85 19.38 -1.39
C LEU A 206 11.59 20.56 -2.35
N ALA A 207 10.44 20.59 -3.03
CA ALA A 207 10.05 21.66 -3.94
C ALA A 207 9.23 22.77 -3.24
N LEU A 208 8.97 22.64 -1.94
CA LEU A 208 8.26 23.67 -1.17
C LEU A 208 9.10 24.96 -1.06
N PRO A 209 8.44 26.13 -0.90
CA PRO A 209 9.12 27.41 -0.72
C PRO A 209 10.06 27.42 0.49
N VAL A 210 10.97 28.39 0.50
CA VAL A 210 11.83 28.70 1.65
C VAL A 210 10.96 28.96 2.89
N GLY A 211 11.34 28.41 4.04
CA GLY A 211 10.55 28.39 5.28
C GLY A 211 9.84 27.07 5.58
N PHE A 212 9.86 26.10 4.67
CA PHE A 212 9.30 24.74 4.85
C PHE A 212 10.37 23.64 4.90
N GLU A 213 11.59 23.96 5.32
CA GLU A 213 12.74 23.05 5.35
C GLU A 213 12.49 21.82 6.24
N LEU A 214 11.60 21.94 7.23
CA LEU A 214 11.19 20.83 8.08
C LEU A 214 10.32 19.80 7.35
N ALA A 215 9.63 20.14 6.27
CA ALA A 215 8.71 19.24 5.57
C ALA A 215 9.41 17.99 4.98
N PRO A 216 10.49 18.10 4.18
CA PRO A 216 11.20 16.92 3.67
C PRO A 216 11.84 16.08 4.79
N LEU A 217 12.34 16.73 5.85
CA LEU A 217 12.89 16.04 7.02
C LEU A 217 11.79 15.27 7.77
N ALA A 218 10.62 15.87 7.95
CA ALA A 218 9.45 15.27 8.56
C ALA A 218 8.97 14.03 7.79
N VAL A 219 8.97 14.06 6.46
CA VAL A 219 8.64 12.91 5.60
C VAL A 219 9.60 11.74 5.81
N VAL A 220 10.91 12.01 5.90
CA VAL A 220 11.91 10.97 6.15
C VAL A 220 11.82 10.45 7.58
N THR A 221 11.67 11.31 8.58
CA THR A 221 11.45 10.90 9.97
C THR A 221 10.19 10.04 10.11
N GLN A 222 9.10 10.41 9.44
CA GLN A 222 7.88 9.59 9.40
C GLN A 222 8.17 8.21 8.83
N THR A 223 8.90 8.13 7.70
CA THR A 223 9.29 6.86 7.08
C THR A 223 10.09 5.99 8.06
N LEU A 224 11.03 6.58 8.80
CA LEU A 224 11.82 5.86 9.81
C LEU A 224 10.94 5.33 10.97
N VAL A 225 10.05 6.18 11.50
CA VAL A 225 9.11 5.77 12.56
C VAL A 225 8.16 4.68 12.06
N GLU A 226 7.68 4.79 10.82
CA GLU A 226 6.81 3.81 10.18
C GLU A 226 7.52 2.46 10.00
N LEU A 227 8.78 2.46 9.57
CA LEU A 227 9.58 1.23 9.44
C LEU A 227 9.78 0.52 10.78
N VAL A 228 10.09 1.28 11.85
CA VAL A 228 10.17 0.73 13.21
C VAL A 228 8.82 0.18 13.65
N GLY A 229 7.76 0.95 13.42
CA GLY A 229 6.38 0.53 13.68
C GLY A 229 6.03 -0.76 12.95
N MET A 230 6.44 -0.91 11.69
CA MET A 230 6.21 -2.09 10.88
C MET A 230 6.89 -3.34 11.45
N ILE A 231 8.10 -3.23 11.99
CA ILE A 231 8.77 -4.34 12.69
C ILE A 231 7.92 -4.83 13.88
N VAL A 232 7.30 -3.90 14.61
CA VAL A 232 6.37 -4.22 15.71
C VAL A 232 5.08 -4.84 15.16
N LEU A 233 4.49 -4.25 14.13
CA LEU A 233 3.22 -4.71 13.53
C LEU A 233 3.32 -6.11 12.92
N VAL A 234 4.48 -6.50 12.38
CA VAL A 234 4.74 -7.86 11.89
C VAL A 234 4.51 -8.91 12.98
N LYS A 235 4.74 -8.58 14.26
CA LYS A 235 4.44 -9.47 15.39
C LYS A 235 3.04 -9.24 15.97
N LEU A 236 2.61 -7.99 16.08
CA LEU A 236 1.35 -7.61 16.72
C LEU A 236 0.11 -8.00 15.88
N VAL A 237 0.11 -7.69 14.58
CA VAL A 237 -1.06 -7.89 13.71
C VAL A 237 -1.44 -9.37 13.60
N PRO A 238 -0.50 -10.33 13.47
CA PRO A 238 -0.84 -11.75 13.51
C PRO A 238 -1.48 -12.21 14.82
N ALA A 239 -1.14 -11.59 15.97
CA ALA A 239 -1.73 -11.90 17.26
C ALA A 239 -3.15 -11.29 17.40
N LEU A 240 -3.37 -10.10 16.86
CA LEU A 240 -4.69 -9.45 16.82
C LEU A 240 -5.65 -10.12 15.81
N LEU A 241 -5.10 -10.66 14.73
CA LEU A 241 -5.82 -11.34 13.65
C LEU A 241 -5.26 -12.75 13.44
N PRO A 242 -5.43 -13.67 14.41
CA PRO A 242 -4.88 -15.02 14.31
C PRO A 242 -5.53 -15.77 13.14
N VAL A 243 -4.70 -16.41 12.31
CA VAL A 243 -5.19 -17.41 11.35
C VAL A 243 -5.66 -18.58 12.20
N ARG A 244 -6.98 -18.74 12.36
CA ARG A 244 -7.55 -19.88 13.07
C ARG A 244 -7.36 -21.14 12.21
N GLY A 245 -6.20 -21.78 12.35
CA GLY A 245 -5.93 -23.16 11.99
C GLY A 245 -5.18 -23.79 13.15
N ARG A 246 -5.80 -24.75 13.85
CA ARG A 246 -5.11 -25.49 14.91
C ARG A 246 -3.94 -26.28 14.30
N PRO A 247 -2.79 -26.42 14.99
CA PRO A 247 -1.71 -27.30 14.55
C PRO A 247 -2.25 -28.72 14.43
N ILE A 248 -1.91 -29.38 13.34
CA ILE A 248 -2.21 -30.79 13.10
C ILE A 248 -1.37 -31.58 14.10
N ALA A 249 -2.03 -32.19 15.09
CA ALA A 249 -1.50 -33.29 15.88
C ALA A 249 -2.20 -34.56 15.40
#